data_AF-A0A958UY11-F1
#
_entry.id   AF-A0A958UY11-F1
#
_cell.length_a   1.000
_cell.length_b   1.000
_cell.length_c   1.000
_cell.angle_alpha   90.00
_cell.angle_beta   90.00
_cell.angle_gamma   90.00
#
_symmetry.space_group_name_H-M   'P 1'
#
loop_
_entity.id
_entity.type
_entity.pdbx_description
1 polymer ?
#
loop_
_entity_poly.entity_id
_entity_poly.type
_entity_poly.pdbx_seq_one_letter_code
_entity_poly.pdbx_strand_id
1 'polypeptide(L)'
;MKVTLIASILTLVGSCSTPKYSTKITNLKNSIKLTDSSFVLKYANTISASELKTHLYEFASEAFNGRATGEAGQEKAAAYLADYYKSNAIKSPINDSIYYQVVPKDYLPEGVNASENVLAYIEGSDYPEEVVIISAHLDHLGVTDG
;
A
#
# COMPACT_ATOMS: atom_id res chain seq x y z
N MET A 1 -34.18 -55.73 36.29
CA MET A 1 -32.77 -55.90 35.87
C MET A 1 -32.33 -54.57 35.27
N LYS A 2 -31.46 -53.83 35.98
CA LYS A 2 -30.98 -52.50 35.56
C LYS A 2 -29.85 -52.71 34.54
N VAL A 3 -30.05 -52.25 33.30
CA VAL A 3 -28.95 -52.13 32.34
C VAL A 3 -28.84 -50.64 31.99
N THR A 4 -27.91 -49.98 32.67
CA THR A 4 -27.50 -48.61 32.40
C THR A 4 -26.63 -48.60 31.14
N LEU A 5 -27.19 -48.12 30.03
CA LEU A 5 -26.44 -47.85 28.81
C LEU A 5 -25.86 -46.43 28.90
N ILE A 6 -24.62 -46.32 29.38
CA ILE A 6 -23.86 -45.07 29.30
C ILE A 6 -23.35 -44.96 27.86
N ALA A 7 -24.14 -44.31 27.00
CA ALA A 7 -23.66 -43.84 25.72
C ALA A 7 -22.84 -42.57 25.99
N SER A 8 -21.52 -42.72 26.05
CA SER A 8 -20.57 -41.61 26.08
C SER A 8 -20.86 -40.68 24.91
N ILE A 9 -21.38 -39.49 25.24
CA ILE A 9 -21.38 -38.33 24.37
C ILE A 9 -19.91 -38.02 24.12
N LEU A 10 -19.37 -38.52 23.02
CA LEU A 10 -18.10 -38.08 22.49
C LEU A 10 -18.34 -36.66 21.98
N THR A 11 -18.11 -35.70 22.87
CA THR A 11 -18.20 -34.27 22.58
C THR A 11 -17.31 -33.99 21.38
N LEU A 12 -17.94 -33.56 20.28
CA LEU A 12 -17.33 -33.13 19.05
C LEU A 12 -16.61 -31.78 19.27
N VAL A 13 -15.59 -31.74 20.13
CA VAL A 13 -14.73 -30.56 20.33
C VAL A 13 -13.65 -30.58 19.27
N GLY A 14 -13.99 -30.08 18.09
CA GLY A 14 -13.02 -29.99 17.01
C GLY A 14 -13.56 -29.37 15.75
N SER A 15 -13.81 -28.06 15.73
CA SER A 15 -13.58 -27.23 14.53
C SER A 15 -13.78 -25.74 14.79
N CYS A 16 -12.89 -25.16 15.59
CA CYS A 16 -12.49 -23.77 15.39
C CYS A 16 -10.96 -23.72 15.34
N SER A 17 -10.36 -24.57 14.51
CA SER A 17 -8.94 -24.49 14.17
C SER A 17 -8.79 -23.36 13.14
N THR A 18 -8.18 -22.25 13.54
CA THR A 18 -7.83 -21.21 12.56
C THR A 18 -6.78 -21.77 11.61
N PRO A 19 -6.97 -21.65 10.28
CA PRO A 19 -6.01 -22.18 9.32
C PRO A 19 -4.64 -21.54 9.55
N LYS A 20 -3.59 -22.36 9.43
CA LYS A 20 -2.20 -21.90 9.50
C LYS A 20 -1.98 -20.80 8.45
N TYR A 21 -1.06 -19.88 8.74
CA TYR A 21 -0.73 -18.76 7.84
C TYR A 21 -0.40 -19.23 6.41
N SER A 22 0.35 -20.31 6.26
CA SER A 22 0.66 -20.91 4.96
C SER A 22 -0.60 -21.39 4.22
N THR A 23 -1.56 -21.99 4.91
CA THR A 23 -2.84 -22.42 4.33
C THR A 23 -3.68 -21.22 3.90
N LYS A 24 -3.68 -20.11 4.66
CA LYS A 24 -4.34 -18.86 4.25
C LYS A 24 -3.74 -18.30 2.96
N ILE A 25 -2.41 -18.26 2.85
CA ILE A 25 -1.71 -17.82 1.64
C ILE A 25 -2.06 -18.71 0.45
N THR A 26 -2.06 -20.04 0.61
CA THR A 26 -2.42 -20.98 -0.46
C THR A 26 -3.86 -20.80 -0.90
N ASN A 27 -4.80 -20.66 0.04
CA ASN A 27 -6.21 -20.42 -0.30
C ASN A 27 -6.40 -19.10 -1.04
N LEU A 28 -5.68 -18.04 -0.63
CA LEU A 28 -5.71 -16.75 -1.32
C LEU A 28 -5.20 -16.88 -2.77
N LYS A 29 -4.06 -17.55 -2.96
CA LYS A 29 -3.52 -17.82 -4.30
C LYS A 29 -4.50 -18.61 -5.17
N ASN A 30 -5.14 -19.63 -4.61
CA ASN A 30 -6.12 -20.46 -5.33
C ASN A 30 -7.43 -19.72 -5.63
N SER A 31 -7.76 -18.67 -4.86
CA SER A 31 -8.96 -17.85 -5.07
C SER A 31 -8.79 -16.81 -6.18
N ILE A 32 -7.57 -16.42 -6.51
CA ILE A 32 -7.27 -15.46 -7.59
C ILE A 32 -7.41 -16.19 -8.92
N LYS A 33 -8.55 -16.03 -9.58
CA LYS A 33 -8.75 -16.46 -10.97
C LYS A 33 -8.38 -15.32 -11.90
N LEU A 34 -7.20 -15.38 -12.52
CA LEU A 34 -6.83 -14.46 -13.58
C LEU A 34 -7.65 -14.79 -14.82
N THR A 35 -8.69 -13.98 -15.09
CA THR A 35 -9.57 -14.16 -16.24
C THR A 35 -8.85 -13.85 -17.56
N ASP A 36 -7.86 -12.93 -17.50
CA ASP A 36 -6.96 -12.61 -18.60
C ASP A 36 -5.50 -12.58 -18.13
N SER A 37 -4.93 -13.78 -17.94
CA SER A 37 -3.53 -13.95 -17.57
C SER A 37 -2.57 -13.32 -18.60
N SER A 38 -2.98 -13.19 -19.87
CA SER A 38 -2.14 -12.61 -20.92
C SER A 38 -1.96 -11.11 -20.73
N PHE A 39 -3.05 -10.40 -20.42
CA PHE A 39 -3.03 -8.97 -20.14
C PHE A 39 -2.26 -8.66 -18.86
N VAL A 40 -2.47 -9.42 -17.79
CA VAL A 40 -1.72 -9.28 -16.54
C VAL A 40 -0.22 -9.49 -16.77
N LEU A 41 0.16 -10.55 -17.49
CA LEU A 41 1.57 -10.83 -17.80
C LEU A 41 2.18 -9.75 -18.70
N LYS A 42 1.42 -9.17 -19.64
CA LYS A 42 1.88 -8.09 -20.50
C LYS A 42 2.40 -6.90 -19.70
N TYR A 43 1.63 -6.42 -18.71
CA TYR A 43 2.05 -5.28 -17.87
C TYR A 43 3.02 -5.69 -16.77
N ALA A 44 2.91 -6.89 -16.20
CA ALA A 44 3.89 -7.37 -15.24
C ALA A 44 5.31 -7.41 -15.85
N ASN A 45 5.42 -7.74 -17.14
CA ASN A 45 6.69 -7.76 -17.87
C ASN A 45 7.23 -6.37 -18.23
N THR A 46 6.47 -5.27 -18.05
CA THR A 46 7.01 -3.92 -18.25
C THR A 46 7.78 -3.43 -17.03
N ILE A 47 7.62 -4.09 -15.87
CA ILE A 47 8.33 -3.75 -14.64
C ILE A 47 9.77 -4.26 -14.74
N SER A 48 10.75 -3.35 -14.66
CA SER A 48 12.16 -3.71 -14.73
C SER A 48 12.89 -3.47 -13.41
N ALA A 49 13.82 -4.38 -13.07
CA ALA A 49 14.67 -4.21 -11.89
C ALA A 49 15.52 -2.93 -11.97
N SER A 50 15.91 -2.51 -13.18
CA SER A 50 16.72 -1.29 -13.38
C SER A 50 15.93 -0.03 -13.04
N GLU A 51 14.68 0.07 -13.50
CA GLU A 51 13.80 1.20 -13.21
C GLU A 51 13.48 1.27 -11.71
N LEU A 52 13.10 0.14 -11.10
CA LEU A 52 12.86 0.05 -9.67
C LEU A 52 14.08 0.49 -8.86
N LYS A 53 15.27 0.08 -9.30
CA LYS A 53 16.54 0.46 -8.67
C LYS A 53 16.74 1.98 -8.70
N THR A 54 16.52 2.62 -9.84
CA THR A 54 16.65 4.09 -9.97
C THR A 54 15.80 4.81 -8.93
N HIS A 55 14.50 4.49 -8.86
CA HIS A 55 13.61 5.12 -7.89
C HIS A 55 13.99 4.80 -6.45
N LEU A 56 14.32 3.53 -6.14
CA LEU A 56 14.70 3.12 -4.79
C LEU A 56 15.93 3.89 -4.27
N TYR A 57 16.99 4.01 -5.08
CA TYR A 57 18.21 4.69 -4.67
C TYR A 57 18.04 6.20 -4.57
N GLU A 58 17.27 6.81 -5.47
CA GLU A 58 16.92 8.23 -5.35
C GLU A 58 16.15 8.48 -4.05
N PHE A 59 15.13 7.66 -3.78
CA PHE A 59 14.30 7.79 -2.59
C PHE A 59 15.07 7.57 -1.30
N ALA A 60 16.04 6.66 -1.30
CA ALA A 60 16.92 6.37 -0.16
C ALA A 60 18.15 7.29 -0.09
N SER A 61 18.29 8.26 -0.98
CA SER A 61 19.47 9.12 -1.04
C SER A 61 19.50 10.15 0.10
N GLU A 62 20.71 10.67 0.35
CA GLU A 62 20.93 11.80 1.25
C GLU A 62 20.15 13.06 0.83
N ALA A 63 19.76 13.19 -0.45
CA ALA A 63 19.02 14.35 -0.93
C ALA A 63 17.68 14.54 -0.19
N PHE A 64 17.10 13.44 0.31
CA PHE A 64 15.84 13.43 1.04
C PHE A 64 16.00 13.29 2.57
N ASN A 65 17.23 13.34 3.11
CA ASN A 65 17.52 13.43 4.55
C ASN A 65 16.63 12.51 5.43
N GLY A 66 16.49 11.24 5.04
CA GLY A 66 15.71 10.26 5.79
C GLY A 66 14.19 10.48 5.86
N ARG A 67 13.63 11.48 5.16
CA ARG A 67 12.18 11.68 4.93
C ARG A 67 11.32 11.67 6.20
N ALA A 68 11.79 12.27 7.29
CA ALA A 68 10.98 12.45 8.49
C ALA A 68 9.70 13.23 8.18
N THR A 69 8.57 12.75 8.68
CA THR A 69 7.25 13.38 8.50
C THR A 69 7.28 14.85 8.91
N GLY A 70 6.86 15.75 8.02
CA GLY A 70 6.83 17.19 8.28
C GLY A 70 8.21 17.87 8.27
N GLU A 71 9.24 17.19 7.78
CA GLU A 71 10.58 17.76 7.57
C GLU A 71 10.86 17.99 6.08
N ALA A 72 11.82 18.89 5.77
CA ALA A 72 12.18 19.24 4.38
C ALA A 72 12.58 18.04 3.51
N GLY A 73 13.09 16.96 4.12
CA GLY A 73 13.38 15.71 3.42
C GLY A 73 12.13 15.01 2.88
N GLN A 74 11.05 15.02 3.66
CA GLN A 74 9.76 14.48 3.27
C GLN A 74 9.09 15.35 2.19
N GLU A 75 9.17 16.69 2.30
CA GLU A 75 8.64 17.60 1.27
C GLU A 75 9.32 17.37 -0.09
N LYS A 76 10.65 17.18 -0.12
CA LYS A 76 11.39 16.84 -1.35
C LYS A 76 10.96 15.49 -1.93
N ALA A 77 10.74 14.51 -1.08
CA ALA A 77 10.27 13.20 -1.52
C ALA A 77 8.83 13.26 -2.07
N ALA A 78 7.96 14.07 -1.46
CA ALA A 78 6.62 14.33 -1.97
C ALA A 78 6.67 15.03 -3.34
N ALA A 79 7.54 16.03 -3.49
CA ALA A 79 7.76 16.72 -4.77
C ALA A 79 8.27 15.78 -5.86
N TYR A 80 9.21 14.89 -5.54
CA TYR A 80 9.70 13.87 -6.47
C TYR A 80 8.57 13.00 -7.03
N LEU A 81 7.66 12.54 -6.17
CA LEU A 81 6.49 11.75 -6.59
C LEU A 81 5.51 12.59 -7.43
N ALA A 82 5.20 13.81 -7.00
CA ALA A 82 4.32 14.72 -7.75
C ALA A 82 4.88 15.01 -9.15
N ASP A 83 6.18 15.24 -9.29
CA ASP A 83 6.83 15.52 -10.57
C ASP A 83 6.90 14.27 -11.46
N TYR A 84 7.07 13.07 -10.87
CA TYR A 84 6.89 11.82 -11.61
C TYR A 84 5.48 11.73 -12.22
N TYR A 85 4.42 11.99 -11.45
CA TYR A 85 3.06 11.94 -11.98
C TYR A 85 2.81 13.00 -13.06
N LYS A 86 3.26 14.25 -12.84
CA LYS A 86 3.16 15.33 -13.83
C LYS A 86 3.88 14.99 -15.14
N SER A 87 5.12 14.49 -15.06
CA SER A 87 5.93 14.15 -16.25
C SER A 87 5.33 13.00 -17.07
N ASN A 88 4.54 12.13 -16.42
CA ASN A 88 3.79 11.05 -17.07
C ASN A 88 2.36 11.45 -17.44
N ALA A 89 1.99 12.73 -17.31
CA ALA A 89 0.65 13.26 -17.58
C ALA A 89 -0.47 12.55 -16.78
N ILE A 90 -0.15 12.08 -15.57
CA ILE A 90 -1.13 11.49 -14.64
C ILE A 90 -1.69 12.62 -13.79
N LYS A 91 -3.02 12.80 -13.82
CA LYS A 91 -3.71 13.91 -13.15
C LYS A 91 -3.77 13.71 -11.64
N SER A 92 -4.06 14.80 -10.91
CA SER A 92 -4.45 14.73 -9.50
C SER A 92 -5.97 14.76 -9.35
N PRO A 93 -6.53 14.07 -8.34
CA PRO A 93 -7.97 14.12 -8.04
C PRO A 93 -8.43 15.42 -7.38
N ILE A 94 -7.53 16.31 -6.95
CA ILE A 94 -7.89 17.60 -6.33
C ILE A 94 -8.07 18.66 -7.43
N ASN A 95 -7.03 18.83 -8.25
CA ASN A 95 -7.04 19.54 -9.53
C ASN A 95 -5.74 19.20 -10.29
N ASP A 96 -5.71 19.49 -11.60
CA ASP A 96 -4.60 19.12 -12.50
C ASP A 96 -3.21 19.64 -12.09
N SER A 97 -3.11 20.60 -11.16
CA SER A 97 -1.84 21.21 -10.72
C SER A 97 -1.49 20.96 -9.25
N ILE A 98 -2.43 20.51 -8.42
CA ILE A 98 -2.25 20.32 -6.97
C ILE A 98 -2.30 18.84 -6.66
N TYR A 99 -1.14 18.25 -6.36
CA TYR A 99 -0.98 16.82 -6.05
C TYR A 99 -0.95 16.53 -4.54
N TYR A 100 -1.04 17.56 -3.71
CA TYR A 100 -0.83 17.43 -2.27
C TYR A 100 -2.15 17.51 -1.52
N GLN A 101 -2.40 16.49 -0.70
CA GLN A 101 -3.41 16.55 0.35
C GLN A 101 -2.70 16.87 1.67
N VAL A 102 -2.89 18.08 2.16
CA VAL A 102 -2.30 18.55 3.42
C VAL A 102 -2.89 17.77 4.59
N VAL A 103 -2.02 17.28 5.46
CA VAL A 103 -2.31 16.69 6.77
C VAL A 103 -1.95 17.74 7.83
N PRO A 104 -2.94 18.42 8.43
CA PRO A 104 -2.66 19.46 9.42
C PRO A 104 -1.96 18.88 10.66
N LYS A 105 -1.09 19.68 11.27
CA LYS A 105 -0.32 19.30 12.47
C LYS A 105 -1.19 18.74 13.61
N ASP A 106 -2.41 19.25 13.77
CA ASP A 106 -3.34 18.80 14.82
C ASP A 106 -3.76 17.33 14.68
N TYR A 107 -3.55 16.71 13.51
CA TYR A 107 -3.79 15.29 13.27
C TYR A 107 -2.54 14.41 13.45
N LEU A 108 -1.40 15.00 13.82
CA LEU A 108 -0.11 14.32 13.96
C LEU A 108 0.38 14.36 15.42
N PRO A 109 1.33 13.47 15.79
CA PRO A 109 1.90 13.48 17.13
C PRO A 109 2.48 14.84 17.53
N GLU A 110 2.50 15.13 18.83
CA GLU A 110 3.12 16.35 19.35
C GLU A 110 4.58 16.47 18.91
N GLY A 111 4.97 17.66 18.46
CA GLY A 111 6.32 17.92 17.95
C GLY A 111 6.51 17.65 16.45
N VAL A 112 5.56 16.99 15.77
CA VAL A 112 5.60 16.78 14.31
C VAL A 112 4.98 17.99 13.60
N ASN A 113 5.55 18.43 12.48
CA ASN A 113 4.97 19.51 11.67
C ASN A 113 3.83 18.99 10.78
N ALA A 114 3.07 19.89 10.16
CA ALA A 114 2.14 19.49 9.12
C ALA A 114 2.88 18.75 7.99
N SER A 115 2.19 17.86 7.29
CA SER A 115 2.76 17.04 6.22
C SER A 115 1.77 16.94 5.06
N GLU A 116 2.07 16.15 4.05
CA GLU A 116 1.22 15.96 2.89
C GLU A 116 1.27 14.54 2.34
N ASN A 117 0.10 14.03 1.96
CA ASN A 117 0.02 12.88 1.06
C ASN A 117 0.17 13.36 -0.38
N VAL A 118 0.71 12.50 -1.25
CA VAL A 118 0.72 12.72 -2.70
C VAL A 118 -0.38 11.89 -3.33
N LEU A 119 -1.24 12.53 -4.12
CA LEU A 119 -2.38 11.91 -4.79
C LEU A 119 -2.26 12.05 -6.31
N ALA A 120 -2.50 10.94 -7.00
CA ALA A 120 -2.63 10.87 -8.45
C ALA A 120 -3.79 9.95 -8.80
N TYR A 121 -4.44 10.20 -9.94
CA TYR A 121 -5.67 9.54 -10.35
C TYR A 121 -5.70 9.31 -11.86
N ILE A 122 -6.24 8.16 -12.25
CA ILE A 122 -6.55 7.79 -13.63
C ILE A 122 -8.05 7.53 -13.68
N GLU A 123 -8.77 8.33 -14.47
CA GLU A 123 -10.21 8.20 -14.61
C GLU A 123 -10.58 6.92 -15.35
N GLY A 124 -11.50 6.15 -14.78
CA GLY A 124 -12.03 4.94 -15.40
C GLY A 124 -12.89 5.29 -16.61
N SER A 125 -12.68 4.62 -17.74
CA SER A 125 -13.46 4.86 -18.97
C SER A 125 -14.92 4.44 -18.85
N ASP A 126 -15.18 3.37 -18.07
CA ASP A 126 -16.49 2.70 -18.04
C ASP A 126 -17.24 2.97 -16.72
N TYR A 127 -16.52 3.03 -15.60
CA TYR A 127 -17.06 3.24 -14.25
C TYR A 127 -16.28 4.34 -13.51
N PRO A 128 -16.44 5.62 -13.89
CA PRO A 128 -15.65 6.72 -13.31
C PRO A 128 -15.90 6.94 -11.80
N GLU A 129 -17.07 6.52 -11.30
CA GLU A 129 -17.47 6.63 -9.89
C GLU A 129 -16.93 5.49 -9.01
N GLU A 130 -16.39 4.42 -9.59
CA GLU A 130 -15.80 3.31 -8.85
C GLU A 130 -14.29 3.51 -8.67
N VAL A 131 -13.82 3.47 -7.41
CA VAL A 131 -12.44 3.81 -7.08
C VAL A 131 -11.67 2.58 -6.62
N VAL A 132 -10.53 2.33 -7.26
CA VAL A 132 -9.50 1.40 -6.78
C VAL A 132 -8.35 2.22 -6.20
N ILE A 133 -8.07 2.02 -4.91
CA ILE A 133 -6.99 2.72 -4.22
C ILE A 133 -5.77 1.81 -4.12
N ILE A 134 -4.63 2.30 -4.61
CA ILE A 134 -3.30 1.71 -4.42
C ILE A 134 -2.47 2.73 -3.64
N SER A 135 -1.91 2.32 -2.50
CA SER A 135 -1.23 3.23 -1.57
C SER A 135 0.08 2.65 -1.04
N ALA A 136 0.99 3.53 -0.68
CA ALA A 136 2.21 3.25 0.07
C ALA A 136 2.51 4.43 1.01
N HIS A 137 3.43 4.24 1.94
CA HIS A 137 3.96 5.35 2.76
C HIS A 137 5.24 5.91 2.09
N LEU A 138 5.43 7.23 2.17
CA LEU A 138 6.56 7.93 1.54
C LEU A 138 7.60 8.37 2.59
N ASP A 139 7.17 8.56 3.83
CA ASP A 139 7.96 9.01 4.96
C ASP A 139 8.80 7.88 5.58
N HIS A 140 9.75 8.28 6.42
CA HIS A 140 10.62 7.41 7.19
C HIS A 140 11.10 8.14 8.46
N LEU A 141 12.10 7.60 9.15
CA LEU A 141 12.54 8.05 10.48
C LEU A 141 13.31 9.39 10.51
N GLY A 142 13.74 9.93 9.38
CA GLY A 142 14.67 11.08 9.35
C GLY A 142 16.13 10.69 9.52
N VAL A 143 16.96 11.69 9.82
CA VAL A 143 18.39 11.52 10.10
C VAL A 143 18.58 11.26 11.60
N THR A 144 19.31 10.20 11.92
CA THR A 144 19.76 9.91 13.28
C THR A 144 21.28 9.99 13.33
N ASP A 145 21.84 10.77 14.26
CA ASP A 145 23.27 10.73 14.54
C ASP A 145 23.60 9.34 15.13
N GLY A 146 24.31 8.52 14.33
CA GLY A 146 24.73 7.17 14.70
C GLY A 146 25.91 7.13 15.66
#